data_AF-A0A930SNL1-F1
#
_entry.id   AF-A0A930SNL1-F1
#
_cell.length_a   1.000
_cell.length_b   1.000
_cell.length_c   1.000
_cell.angle_alpha   90.00
_cell.angle_beta   90.00
_cell.angle_gamma   90.00
#
_symmetry.space_group_name_H-M   'P 1'
#
loop_
_entity.id
_entity.type
_entity.pdbx_description
1 polymer ?
#
loop_
_entity_poly.entity_id
_entity_poly.type
_entity_poly.pdbx_seq_one_letter_code
_entity_poly.pdbx_strand_id
1 'polypeptide(L)'
;MCQATSTFTTEALKVPVFQKDPGEDVLVCYCFGWTRRRIQSLDEPCSVIEQITPHLQAGRCGCEVNNPQGRWCLQNVRSVCQEAPTEKHEMR
;
A
#
# COMPACT_ATOMS: atom_id res chain seq x y z
N MET A 1 32.17 -15.65 0.08
CA MET A 1 31.07 -16.50 -0.42
C MET A 1 30.19 -15.62 -1.30
N CYS A 2 30.09 -15.90 -2.60
CA CYS A 2 29.21 -15.15 -3.51
C CYS A 2 27.83 -15.82 -3.49
N GLN A 3 26.80 -15.14 -3.01
CA GLN A 3 25.42 -15.64 -3.15
C GLN A 3 24.96 -15.38 -4.59
N ALA A 4 24.46 -16.42 -5.27
CA ALA A 4 23.83 -16.27 -6.56
C ALA A 4 22.51 -15.49 -6.38
N THR A 5 22.33 -14.41 -7.12
CA THR A 5 21.10 -13.62 -7.11
C THR A 5 20.03 -14.34 -7.92
N SER A 6 18.87 -14.61 -7.29
CA SER A 6 17.67 -15.10 -7.98
C SER A 6 16.66 -13.98 -8.17
N THR A 7 15.94 -13.98 -9.29
CA THR A 7 14.87 -13.02 -9.60
C THR A 7 13.54 -13.75 -9.64
N PHE A 8 12.53 -13.18 -8.98
CA PHE A 8 11.16 -13.67 -9.03
C PHE A 8 10.26 -12.63 -9.71
N THR A 9 9.37 -13.09 -10.59
CA THR A 9 8.35 -12.25 -11.23
C THR A 9 7.07 -12.21 -10.39
N THR A 10 6.13 -11.34 -10.76
CA THR A 10 4.83 -11.19 -10.07
C THR A 10 4.01 -12.47 -10.07
N GLU A 11 4.13 -13.29 -11.11
CA GLU A 11 3.42 -14.55 -11.27
C GLU A 11 3.89 -15.61 -10.26
N ALA A 12 5.10 -15.45 -9.71
CA ALA A 12 5.64 -16.32 -8.68
C ALA A 12 5.21 -15.93 -7.25
N LEU A 13 4.47 -14.82 -7.09
CA LEU A 13 4.06 -14.30 -5.79
C LEU A 13 2.64 -14.76 -5.43
N LYS A 14 2.42 -15.08 -4.15
CA LYS A 14 1.12 -15.52 -3.63
C LYS A 14 0.10 -14.39 -3.48
N VAL A 15 0.56 -13.15 -3.51
CA VAL A 15 -0.27 -11.95 -3.35
C VAL A 15 0.15 -10.91 -4.38
N PRO A 16 -0.79 -10.10 -4.89
CA PRO A 16 -0.45 -8.92 -5.67
C PRO A 16 0.45 -7.97 -4.88
N VAL A 17 1.27 -7.18 -5.59
CA VAL A 17 2.21 -6.23 -4.99
C VAL A 17 1.80 -4.82 -5.38
N PHE A 18 1.56 -3.98 -4.38
CA PHE A 18 1.06 -2.60 -4.54
C PHE A 18 1.75 -1.81 -5.67
N GLN A 19 3.08 -1.78 -5.70
CA GLN A 19 3.80 -0.97 -6.70
C GLN A 19 3.84 -1.58 -8.10
N LYS A 20 3.41 -2.82 -8.25
CA LYS A 20 3.40 -3.54 -9.53
C LYS A 20 1.99 -3.77 -10.06
N ASP A 21 0.97 -3.39 -9.30
CA ASP A 21 -0.43 -3.60 -9.63
C ASP A 21 -1.20 -2.27 -9.60
N PRO A 22 -1.61 -1.76 -10.78
CA PRO A 22 -2.39 -0.52 -10.89
C PRO A 22 -3.87 -0.70 -10.51
N GLY A 23 -4.33 -1.92 -10.23
CA GLY A 23 -5.74 -2.22 -9.97
C GLY A 23 -6.26 -1.65 -8.65
N GLU A 24 -7.50 -1.18 -8.67
CA GLU A 24 -8.16 -0.54 -7.52
C GLU A 24 -8.32 -1.43 -6.28
N ASP A 25 -8.36 -2.74 -6.47
CA ASP A 25 -8.54 -3.71 -5.39
C ASP A 25 -7.21 -4.17 -4.75
N VAL A 26 -6.06 -3.68 -5.22
CA VAL A 26 -4.76 -4.05 -4.64
C VAL A 26 -4.66 -3.56 -3.19
N LEU A 27 -4.06 -4.40 -2.34
CA LEU A 27 -3.73 -4.04 -0.97
C LEU A 27 -2.61 -2.99 -0.92
N VAL A 28 -2.90 -1.91 -0.21
CA VAL A 28 -1.97 -0.83 0.16
C VAL A 28 -1.42 -1.10 1.58
N CYS A 29 -2.28 -1.53 2.50
CA CYS A 29 -1.92 -2.05 3.82
C CYS A 29 -2.35 -3.52 3.94
N TYR A 30 -1.37 -4.42 3.95
CA TYR A 30 -1.59 -5.87 4.00
C TYR A 30 -2.00 -6.36 5.39
N CYS A 31 -1.71 -5.62 6.47
CA CYS A 31 -2.07 -6.02 7.84
C CYS A 31 -3.54 -5.74 8.18
N PHE A 32 -4.13 -4.69 7.60
CA PHE A 32 -5.48 -4.22 7.95
C PHE A 32 -6.45 -4.19 6.76
N GLY A 33 -6.05 -4.73 5.61
CA GLY A 33 -6.93 -4.87 4.45
C GLY A 33 -7.34 -3.54 3.81
N TRP A 34 -6.46 -2.53 3.82
CA TRP A 34 -6.72 -1.30 3.08
C TRP A 34 -6.37 -1.50 1.61
N THR A 35 -7.36 -1.38 0.73
CA THR A 35 -7.19 -1.36 -0.72
C THR A 35 -7.10 0.08 -1.25
N ARG A 36 -6.60 0.24 -2.48
CA ARG A 36 -6.54 1.55 -3.16
C ARG A 36 -7.92 2.20 -3.23
N ARG A 37 -8.92 1.47 -3.75
CA ARG A 37 -10.32 1.89 -3.82
C ARG A 37 -10.84 2.36 -2.47
N ARG A 38 -10.63 1.56 -1.42
CA ARG A 38 -11.18 1.84 -0.09
C ARG A 38 -10.59 3.11 0.51
N ILE A 39 -9.31 3.40 0.26
CA ILE A 39 -8.68 4.65 0.72
C ILE A 39 -9.26 5.84 -0.06
N GLN A 40 -9.33 5.73 -1.39
CA GLN A 40 -9.78 6.82 -2.25
C GLN A 40 -11.28 7.11 -2.15
N SER A 41 -12.08 6.15 -1.67
CA SER A 41 -13.52 6.32 -1.45
C SER A 41 -13.88 6.99 -0.13
N LEU A 42 -12.90 7.37 0.70
CA LEU A 42 -13.15 8.10 1.95
C LEU A 42 -13.29 9.58 1.64
N ASP A 43 -14.12 10.28 2.41
CA ASP A 43 -14.20 11.74 2.36
C ASP A 43 -12.83 12.38 2.70
N GLU A 44 -12.10 11.75 3.63
CA GLU A 44 -10.75 12.14 4.05
C GLU A 44 -9.78 10.96 3.89
N PRO A 45 -9.22 10.71 2.68
CA PRO A 45 -8.36 9.56 2.40
C PRO A 45 -7.15 9.46 3.34
N CYS A 46 -6.55 10.59 3.72
CA CYS A 46 -5.37 10.59 4.59
C CYS A 46 -5.69 10.29 6.07
N SER A 47 -6.96 10.25 6.48
CA SER A 47 -7.36 9.78 7.81
C SER A 47 -6.93 8.33 8.09
N VAL A 48 -6.69 7.52 7.06
CA VAL A 48 -6.18 6.15 7.19
C VAL A 48 -4.81 6.13 7.88
N ILE A 49 -3.98 7.15 7.68
CA ILE A 49 -2.67 7.27 8.34
C ILE A 49 -2.86 7.32 9.86
N GLU A 50 -3.81 8.13 10.33
CA GLU A 50 -4.13 8.29 11.75
C GLU A 50 -4.73 7.00 12.33
N GLN A 51 -5.54 6.28 11.54
CA GLN A 51 -6.12 5.00 11.94
C GLN A 51 -5.05 3.90 12.13
N ILE A 52 -4.04 3.83 11.24
CA ILE A 52 -3.05 2.73 11.30
C ILE A 52 -1.85 3.03 12.21
N THR A 53 -1.45 4.29 12.37
CA THR A 53 -0.23 4.67 13.10
C THR A 53 -0.19 4.13 14.53
N PRO A 54 -1.27 4.21 15.35
CA PRO A 54 -1.27 3.66 16.70
C PRO A 54 -1.06 2.14 16.73
N HIS A 55 -1.48 1.40 15.69
CA HIS A 55 -1.26 -0.04 15.61
C HIS A 55 0.20 -0.38 15.28
N LEU A 56 0.83 0.41 14.41
CA LEU A 56 2.25 0.25 14.09
C LEU A 56 3.13 0.50 15.32
N GLN A 57 2.87 1.62 16.02
CA GLN A 57 3.59 2.00 17.24
C GLN A 57 3.43 0.98 18.37
N ALA A 58 2.26 0.35 18.46
CA ALA A 58 1.98 -0.68 19.46
C ALA A 58 2.40 -2.09 19.03
N GLY A 59 3.09 -2.26 17.89
CA GLY A 59 3.54 -3.58 17.42
C GLY A 59 2.41 -4.54 17.06
N ARG A 60 1.22 -4.02 16.68
CA ARG A 60 0.04 -4.84 16.31
C ARG A 60 -0.01 -5.20 14.83
N CYS A 61 1.09 -4.98 14.10
CA CYS A 61 1.25 -5.34 12.70
C CYS A 61 2.47 -6.25 12.51
N GLY A 62 2.45 -7.09 11.47
CA GLY A 62 3.62 -7.85 11.02
C GLY A 62 4.03 -7.45 9.60
N CYS A 63 4.38 -6.18 9.37
CA CYS A 63 4.68 -5.68 8.02
C CYS A 63 5.89 -6.35 7.38
N GLU A 64 6.86 -6.77 8.18
CA GLU A 64 8.05 -7.53 7.76
C GLU A 64 7.71 -8.89 7.15
N VAL A 65 6.53 -9.44 7.47
CA VAL A 65 6.02 -10.70 6.90
C VAL A 65 4.92 -10.45 5.86
N ASN A 66 3.96 -9.58 6.20
CA ASN A 66 2.72 -9.43 5.44
C ASN A 66 2.85 -8.46 4.27
N ASN A 67 3.71 -7.44 4.36
CA ASN A 67 3.92 -6.48 3.27
C ASN A 67 5.09 -6.96 2.39
N PRO A 68 4.89 -7.23 1.09
CA PRO A 68 5.98 -7.66 0.19
C PRO A 68 7.20 -6.72 0.16
N GLN A 69 7.06 -5.46 0.56
CA GLN A 69 8.18 -4.51 0.72
C GLN A 69 9.05 -4.73 1.98
N GLY A 70 8.62 -5.61 2.89
CA GLY A 70 9.29 -5.89 4.17
C GLY A 70 9.35 -4.71 5.13
N ARG A 71 8.53 -3.66 4.93
CA ARG A 71 8.53 -2.43 5.73
C ARG A 71 7.12 -1.91 5.97
N TRP A 72 6.98 -0.92 6.84
CA TRP A 72 5.69 -0.31 7.16
C TRP A 72 4.98 0.24 5.91
N CYS A 73 3.69 -0.02 5.81
CA CYS A 73 2.86 0.41 4.68
C CYS A 73 2.55 1.91 4.64
N LEU A 74 2.98 2.69 5.64
CA LEU A 74 2.69 4.13 5.75
C LEU A 74 3.04 4.91 4.48
N GLN A 75 4.17 4.59 3.84
CA GLN A 75 4.56 5.29 2.62
C GLN A 75 3.58 5.01 1.47
N ASN A 76 3.12 3.77 1.34
CA ASN A 76 2.13 3.40 0.32
C ASN A 76 0.80 4.12 0.57
N VAL A 77 0.36 4.13 1.83
CA VAL A 77 -0.89 4.81 2.23
C VAL A 77 -0.79 6.32 1.97
N ARG A 78 0.35 6.95 2.28
CA ARG A 78 0.61 8.36 1.96
C ARG A 78 0.49 8.63 0.46
N SER A 79 1.09 7.79 -0.38
CA SER A 79 0.98 7.93 -1.84
C SER A 79 -0.48 7.88 -2.29
N VAL A 80 -1.23 6.84 -1.91
CA VAL A 80 -2.62 6.68 -2.36
C VAL A 80 -3.54 7.79 -1.83
N CYS A 81 -3.37 8.23 -0.58
CA CYS A 81 -4.23 9.28 -0.05
C CYS A 81 -3.95 10.66 -0.66
N GLN A 82 -2.75 10.87 -1.21
CA GLN A 82 -2.37 12.08 -1.94
C GLN A 82 -2.69 12.01 -3.44
N GLU A 83 -2.99 10.82 -3.97
CA GLU A 83 -3.43 10.58 -5.36
C GLU A 83 -4.92 10.94 -5.58
N ALA A 84 -5.65 11.39 -4.54
CA ALA A 84 -7.06 11.77 -4.65
C ALA A 84 -7.27 12.82 -5.76
N PRO A 85 -8.33 12.70 -6.58
CA PRO A 85 -8.44 13.44 -7.82
C PRO A 85 -8.53 14.94 -7.55
N THR A 86 -7.54 15.69 -8.03
CA THR A 86 -7.72 17.10 -8.33
C THR A 86 -8.70 17.20 -9.50
N GLU A 87 -9.98 17.48 -9.24
CA GLU A 87 -10.80 18.16 -10.24
C GLU A 87 -10.16 19.53 -10.49
N LYS A 88 -9.40 19.64 -11.59
CA LYS A 88 -9.17 20.82 -12.46
C LYS A 88 -7.85 20.64 -13.23
N HIS A 89 -7.89 20.11 -14.46
CA HIS A 89 -7.39 20.79 -15.67
C HIS A 89 -7.48 19.91 -16.94
N GLU A 90 -8.70 19.62 -17.43
CA GLU A 90 -8.91 19.40 -18.87
C GLU A 90 -10.20 20.09 -19.31
N MET A 91 -10.10 21.41 -19.44
CA MET A 91 -10.97 22.19 -20.32
C MET A 91 -10.14 23.33 -20.91
N ARG A 92 -9.30 23.00 -21.90
CA ARG A 92 -8.94 23.86 -23.03
C ARG A 92 -8.21 23.11 -24.11
#